data_AF-A0AAU1VXV3-F1
#
_entry.id   AF-A0AAU1VXV3-F1
#
_cell.length_a   1.000
_cell.length_b   1.000
_cell.length_c   1.000
_cell.angle_alpha   90.00
_cell.angle_beta   90.00
_cell.angle_gamma   90.00
#
_symmetry.space_group_name_H-M   'P 1'
#
loop_
_entity.id
_entity.type
_entity.pdbx_description
1 polymer ?
#
loop_
_entity_poly.entity_id
_entity_poly.type
_entity_poly.pdbx_seq_one_letter_code
_entity_poly.pdbx_strand_id
1 'polypeptide(L)'
;MVAWDPGQLRLAAGHDLSYSHGLELVFDDPLFVSCPSSFYDPTFRAPSTDELRRVSRQLGEEPPVVVAFEADAGGQENISCLIAAERLEIVRETILRYWREDAAPGLRFAPRVRPPGR
;
A
#
# COMPACT_ATOMS: atom_id res chain seq x y z
N MET A 1 -1.47 2.88 -5.70
CA MET A 1 -0.09 2.76 -5.16
C MET A 1 0.56 4.14 -4.98
N VAL A 2 1.18 4.43 -3.82
CA VAL A 2 1.78 5.75 -3.49
C VAL A 2 3.29 5.78 -3.63
N ALA A 3 3.99 4.69 -3.37
CA ALA A 3 5.39 4.52 -3.67
C ALA A 3 5.69 3.03 -3.78
N TRP A 4 6.63 2.67 -4.63
CA TRP A 4 7.19 1.33 -4.70
C TRP A 4 8.66 1.42 -5.08
N ASP A 5 9.51 0.92 -4.19
CA ASP A 5 10.92 0.69 -4.40
C ASP A 5 11.29 -0.68 -3.76
N PRO A 6 12.52 -1.18 -3.94
CA PRO A 6 12.92 -2.50 -3.43
C PRO A 6 12.80 -2.65 -1.90
N GLY A 7 12.85 -1.56 -1.13
CA GLY A 7 12.77 -1.59 0.33
C GLY A 7 11.38 -1.26 0.87
N GLN A 8 10.50 -0.65 0.08
CA GLN A 8 9.19 -0.26 0.56
C GLN A 8 8.09 -0.25 -0.51
N LEU A 9 6.93 -0.81 -0.15
CA LEU A 9 5.68 -0.63 -0.87
C LEU A 9 4.68 0.14 0.00
N ARG A 10 4.13 1.23 -0.53
CA ARG A 10 3.16 2.07 0.18
C ARG A 10 1.83 2.18 -0.56
N LEU A 11 0.76 1.77 0.09
CA LEU A 11 -0.62 1.97 -0.36
C LEU A 11 -1.26 3.09 0.46
N ALA A 12 -2.07 3.93 -0.17
CA ALA A 12 -2.88 4.92 0.54
C ALA A 12 -4.36 4.70 0.28
N ALA A 13 -5.16 5.04 1.28
CA ALA A 13 -6.61 5.08 1.18
C ALA A 13 -7.13 6.38 1.77
N GLY A 14 -8.21 6.88 1.18
CA GLY A 14 -8.86 8.12 1.56
C GLY A 14 -9.88 8.54 0.52
N HIS A 15 -10.84 9.37 0.92
CA HIS A 15 -11.89 9.85 0.03
C HIS A 15 -11.42 10.94 -0.95
N ASP A 16 -10.28 11.59 -0.68
CA ASP A 16 -9.72 12.66 -1.51
C ASP A 16 -8.25 12.39 -1.86
N LEU A 17 -8.01 11.34 -2.65
CA LEU A 17 -6.66 11.00 -3.11
C LEU A 17 -6.04 12.05 -4.05
N SER A 18 -6.75 13.14 -4.37
CA SER A 18 -6.20 14.25 -5.16
C SER A 18 -5.33 15.15 -4.29
N TYR A 19 -5.78 15.47 -3.06
CA TYR A 19 -5.09 16.44 -2.20
C TYR A 19 -4.48 15.82 -0.95
N SER A 20 -5.15 14.86 -0.30
CA SER A 20 -4.66 14.27 0.94
C SER A 20 -5.29 12.91 1.25
N HIS A 21 -4.56 12.05 1.95
CA HIS A 21 -5.11 10.78 2.44
C HIS A 21 -4.88 10.64 3.94
N GLY A 22 -5.74 9.85 4.58
CA GLY A 22 -5.75 9.66 6.04
C GLY A 22 -5.18 8.32 6.50
N LEU A 23 -4.92 7.40 5.56
CA LEU A 23 -4.45 6.05 5.84
C LEU A 23 -3.35 5.66 4.85
N GLU A 24 -2.26 5.11 5.37
CA GLU A 24 -1.27 4.38 4.59
C GLU A 24 -1.01 2.99 5.17
N LEU A 25 -0.83 2.02 4.28
CA LEU A 25 -0.26 0.72 4.58
C LEU A 25 1.15 0.70 4.02
N VAL A 26 2.13 0.51 4.90
CA VAL A 26 3.55 0.53 4.59
C VAL A 26 4.09 -0.87 4.77
N PHE A 27 4.47 -1.49 3.67
CA PHE A 27 5.11 -2.79 3.65
C PHE A 27 6.61 -2.56 3.50
N ASP A 28 7.36 -2.86 4.56
CA ASP A 28 8.82 -2.79 4.52
C ASP A 28 9.37 -4.12 4.02
N ASP A 29 10.36 -4.04 3.13
CA ASP A 29 11.00 -5.16 2.44
C ASP A 29 9.95 -6.11 1.79
N PRO A 30 9.22 -5.63 0.76
CA PRO A 30 8.19 -6.44 0.11
C PRO A 30 8.82 -7.64 -0.62
N LEU A 31 8.43 -8.84 -0.20
CA LEU A 31 8.95 -10.12 -0.70
C LEU A 31 8.14 -10.63 -1.90
N PHE A 32 6.84 -10.34 -1.91
CA PHE A 32 5.90 -10.78 -2.94
C PHE A 32 4.79 -9.76 -3.13
N VAL A 33 4.47 -9.43 -4.39
CA VAL A 33 3.36 -8.53 -4.73
C VAL A 33 2.61 -9.11 -5.92
N SER A 34 1.34 -9.46 -5.70
CA SER A 34 0.40 -9.87 -6.74
C SER A 34 -0.79 -8.92 -6.69
N CYS A 35 -0.61 -7.72 -7.24
CA CYS A 35 -1.63 -6.67 -7.35
C CYS A 35 -1.33 -5.85 -8.61
N PRO A 36 -2.33 -5.29 -9.30
CA PRO A 36 -2.07 -4.26 -10.32
C PRO A 36 -1.55 -2.98 -9.66
N SER A 37 -0.95 -2.11 -10.47
CA SER A 37 -0.45 -0.81 -10.02
C SER A 37 -1.57 0.17 -9.61
N SER A 38 -2.79 -0.05 -10.13
CA SER A 38 -3.99 0.74 -9.87
C SER A 38 -5.20 -0.17 -9.59
N PHE A 39 -5.93 0.14 -8.54
CA PHE A 39 -7.15 -0.52 -8.10
C PHE A 39 -7.92 0.41 -7.15
N TYR A 40 -9.19 0.09 -6.88
CA TYR A 40 -10.12 0.87 -6.07
C TYR A 40 -10.82 -0.02 -5.04
N ASP A 41 -11.31 0.61 -3.97
CA ASP A 41 -12.16 -0.01 -2.95
C ASP A 41 -11.67 -1.37 -2.37
N PRO A 42 -10.43 -1.43 -1.82
CA PRO A 42 -9.88 -2.67 -1.30
C PRO A 42 -10.66 -3.15 -0.07
N THR A 43 -11.10 -4.42 -0.12
CA THR A 43 -11.74 -5.13 0.99
C THR A 43 -10.76 -6.17 1.54
N PHE A 44 -10.18 -5.87 2.70
CA PHE A 44 -9.20 -6.75 3.34
C PHE A 44 -9.85 -7.99 3.94
N ARG A 45 -9.16 -9.12 3.84
CA ARG A 45 -9.55 -10.40 4.42
C ARG A 45 -8.33 -11.17 4.92
N ALA A 46 -8.59 -12.20 5.71
CA ALA A 46 -7.54 -13.16 6.03
C ALA A 46 -7.07 -13.87 4.73
N PRO A 47 -5.76 -14.07 4.54
CA PRO A 47 -5.26 -14.98 3.51
C PRO A 47 -5.78 -16.40 3.76
N SER A 48 -6.19 -17.09 2.69
CA SER A 48 -6.53 -18.51 2.76
C SER A 48 -5.28 -19.37 2.94
N THR A 49 -5.45 -20.60 3.44
CA THR A 49 -4.35 -21.56 3.60
C THR A 49 -3.65 -21.87 2.28
N ASP A 50 -4.38 -21.86 1.16
CA ASP A 50 -3.80 -22.13 -0.16
C ASP A 50 -2.98 -20.96 -0.68
N GLU A 51 -3.41 -19.72 -0.42
CA GLU A 51 -2.63 -18.51 -0.70
C GLU A 51 -1.33 -18.49 0.13
N LEU A 52 -1.42 -18.77 1.43
CA LEU A 52 -0.24 -18.87 2.29
C LEU A 52 0.74 -19.93 1.77
N ARG A 53 0.25 -21.15 1.49
CA ARG A 53 1.09 -22.22 0.94
C ARG A 53 1.74 -21.84 -0.39
N ARG A 54 1.01 -21.15 -1.26
CA ARG A 54 1.54 -20.68 -2.55
C ARG A 54 2.67 -19.69 -2.34
N VAL A 55 2.48 -18.70 -1.46
CA VAL A 55 3.49 -17.69 -1.16
C VAL A 55 4.72 -18.34 -0.52
N SER A 56 4.54 -19.16 0.52
CA SER A 56 5.67 -19.78 1.21
C SER A 56 6.49 -20.68 0.29
N ARG A 57 5.84 -21.42 -0.62
CA ARG A 57 6.55 -22.22 -1.62
C ARG A 57 7.34 -21.37 -2.61
N GLN A 58 6.82 -20.20 -2.97
CA GLN A 58 7.49 -19.29 -3.91
C GLN A 58 8.69 -18.59 -3.25
N LEU A 59 8.58 -18.24 -1.97
CA LEU A 59 9.65 -17.57 -1.21
C LEU A 59 10.67 -18.57 -0.64
N GLY A 60 10.29 -19.84 -0.47
CA GLY A 60 11.12 -20.86 0.18
C GLY A 60 11.00 -20.88 1.70
N GLU A 61 10.25 -19.93 2.28
CA GLU A 61 9.98 -19.79 3.71
C GLU A 61 8.62 -19.14 3.94
N GLU A 62 8.10 -19.21 5.16
CA GLU A 62 6.86 -18.53 5.53
C GLU A 62 7.13 -17.06 5.86
N PRO A 63 6.58 -16.10 5.08
CA PRO A 63 6.84 -14.69 5.32
C PRO A 63 6.15 -14.21 6.61
N PRO A 64 6.73 -13.26 7.35
CA PRO A 64 6.14 -12.76 8.61
C PRO A 64 4.79 -12.08 8.42
N VAL A 65 4.59 -11.40 7.29
CA VAL A 65 3.35 -10.69 6.97
C VAL A 65 2.83 -11.13 5.62
N VAL A 66 1.55 -11.49 5.57
CA VAL A 66 0.77 -11.66 4.32
C VAL A 66 -0.54 -10.91 4.44
N VAL A 67 -0.81 -10.01 3.50
CA VAL A 67 -2.06 -9.27 3.39
C VAL A 67 -2.79 -9.67 2.13
N ALA A 68 -4.04 -10.11 2.31
CA ALA A 68 -4.96 -10.43 1.23
C ALA A 68 -6.11 -9.43 1.19
N PHE A 69 -6.52 -9.04 -0.01
CA PHE A 69 -7.68 -8.19 -0.20
C PHE A 69 -8.29 -8.39 -1.59
N GLU A 70 -9.58 -8.09 -1.71
CA GLU A 70 -10.25 -7.99 -3.00
C GLU A 70 -10.33 -6.51 -3.39
N ALA A 71 -10.18 -6.18 -4.67
CA ALA A 71 -10.29 -4.80 -5.14
C ALA A 71 -10.90 -4.71 -6.53
N ASP A 72 -11.50 -3.56 -6.86
CA ASP A 72 -11.92 -3.25 -8.22
C ASP A 72 -10.70 -2.79 -9.03
N ALA A 73 -10.49 -3.40 -10.21
CA ALA A 73 -9.43 -3.02 -11.16
C ALA A 73 -9.98 -2.52 -12.51
N GLY A 74 -11.25 -2.11 -12.56
CA GLY A 74 -11.96 -1.66 -13.76
C GLY A 74 -12.51 -2.79 -14.62
N GLY A 75 -12.59 -4.02 -14.08
CA GLY A 75 -13.12 -5.21 -14.73
C GLY A 75 -14.57 -5.52 -14.36
N GLN A 76 -15.10 -6.65 -14.84
CA GLN A 76 -16.44 -7.10 -14.44
C GLN A 76 -16.48 -7.73 -13.03
N GLU A 77 -15.35 -8.25 -12.56
CA GLU A 77 -15.22 -8.90 -11.26
C GLU A 77 -14.09 -8.26 -10.46
N ASN A 78 -14.22 -8.32 -9.13
CA ASN A 78 -13.13 -7.94 -8.24
C ASN A 78 -11.93 -8.87 -8.45
N ILE A 79 -10.75 -8.29 -8.33
CA ILE A 79 -9.50 -9.02 -8.38
C ILE A 79 -9.02 -9.36 -6.97
N SER A 80 -8.43 -10.55 -6.84
CA SER A 80 -7.79 -10.96 -5.62
C SER A 80 -6.32 -10.54 -5.59
N CYS A 81 -5.97 -9.83 -4.54
CA CYS A 81 -4.67 -9.20 -4.34
C CYS A 81 -3.96 -9.80 -3.14
N LEU A 82 -2.65 -10.02 -3.26
CA LEU A 82 -1.83 -10.62 -2.21
C LEU A 82 -0.46 -9.94 -2.13
N ILE A 83 -0.07 -9.53 -0.92
CA ILE A 83 1.22 -8.89 -0.64
C ILE A 83 1.88 -9.61 0.53
N ALA A 84 3.15 -9.97 0.40
CA ALA A 84 3.98 -10.47 1.50
C ALA A 84 5.18 -9.55 1.75
N ALA A 85 5.53 -9.36 3.01
CA ALA A 85 6.58 -8.46 3.44
C ALA A 85 7.16 -8.90 4.80
N GLU A 86 8.31 -8.33 5.17
CA GLU A 86 8.91 -8.52 6.50
C GLU A 86 8.09 -7.82 7.59
N ARG A 87 7.54 -6.63 7.28
CA ARG A 87 6.78 -5.84 8.24
C ARG A 87 5.67 -5.05 7.55
N LEU A 88 4.58 -4.84 8.29
CA LEU A 88 3.51 -3.93 7.96
C LEU A 88 3.34 -2.86 9.05
N GLU A 89 3.37 -1.59 8.63
CA GLU A 89 2.97 -0.45 9.46
C GLU A 89 1.67 0.15 8.91
N ILE A 90 0.76 0.51 9.82
CA ILE A 90 -0.51 1.19 9.50
C ILE A 90 -0.41 2.63 10.02
N VAL A 91 -0.29 3.59 9.10
CA VAL A 91 -0.18 5.00 9.43
C VAL A 91 -1.55 5.66 9.30
N ARG A 92 -2.05 6.28 10.37
CA ARG A 92 -3.35 6.99 10.41
C ARG A 92 -3.14 8.47 10.67
N GLU A 93 -2.73 9.20 9.65
CA GLU A 93 -2.37 10.61 9.72
C GLU A 93 -2.84 11.33 8.45
N THR A 94 -3.06 12.64 8.52
CA THR A 94 -3.32 13.44 7.32
C THR A 94 -2.00 13.66 6.56
N ILE A 95 -1.92 13.08 5.36
CA ILE A 95 -0.74 13.14 4.50
C ILE A 95 -1.09 13.92 3.24
N LEU A 96 -0.38 15.02 3.02
CA LEU A 96 -0.55 15.91 1.88
C LEU A 96 0.11 15.32 0.63
N ARG A 97 -0.59 15.42 -0.50
CA ARG A 97 -0.13 14.93 -1.82
C ARG A 97 0.39 16.05 -2.72
N TYR A 98 0.43 17.27 -2.20
CA TYR A 98 0.97 18.46 -2.85
C TYR A 98 1.83 19.25 -1.87
N TRP A 99 2.75 20.07 -2.41
CA TRP A 99 3.57 20.96 -1.60
C TRP A 99 2.80 22.22 -1.22
N ARG A 100 2.96 22.67 0.04
CA ARG A 100 2.54 23.99 0.50
C ARG A 100 3.53 24.50 1.56
N GLU A 101 3.81 25.80 1.54
CA GLU A 101 4.80 26.43 2.42
C GLU A 101 4.29 26.58 3.87
N ASP A 102 2.98 26.71 4.04
CA ASP A 102 2.29 26.95 5.31
C ASP A 102 1.70 25.67 5.92
N ALA A 103 2.31 24.51 5.69
CA ALA A 103 1.86 23.26 6.29
C ALA A 103 1.97 23.34 7.83
N ALA A 104 0.83 23.15 8.51
CA ALA A 104 0.78 23.15 9.96
C ALA A 104 1.75 22.10 10.54
N PRO A 105 2.34 22.34 11.73
CA PRO A 105 3.18 21.36 12.41
C PRO A 105 2.44 20.03 12.58
N GLY A 106 3.07 18.93 12.15
CA GLY A 106 2.49 17.58 12.20
C GLY A 106 1.83 17.11 10.90
N LEU A 107 1.68 17.95 9.88
CA LEU A 107 1.32 17.49 8.54
C LEU A 107 2.52 16.83 7.88
N ARG A 108 2.32 15.62 7.34
CA ARG A 108 3.33 14.91 6.55
C ARG A 108 3.05 15.06 5.07
N PHE A 109 4.09 14.98 4.27
CA PHE A 109 3.99 14.95 2.82
C PHE A 109 4.18 13.52 2.31
N ALA A 110 3.42 13.15 1.28
CA ALA A 110 3.63 11.88 0.59
C ALA A 110 5.07 11.83 0.03
N PRO A 111 5.72 10.64 -0.04
CA PRO A 111 7.15 10.53 -0.38
C PRO A 111 7.59 11.18 -1.70
N ARG A 112 6.66 11.29 -2.67
CA ARG A 112 6.89 11.91 -3.99
C ARG A 112 6.78 13.43 -4.00
N VAL A 113 6.24 14.05 -2.96
CA VAL A 113 6.11 15.51 -2.87
C VAL A 113 7.49 16.11 -2.58
N ARG A 114 7.83 17.17 -3.32
CA ARG A 114 9.07 17.93 -3.18
C ARG A 114 8.74 19.43 -3.19
N PRO A 115 9.50 20.26 -2.45
CA PRO A 115 9.39 21.71 -2.59
C PRO A 115 9.81 22.15 -4.00
N PRO A 116 9.17 23.18 -4.58
CA PRO A 116 9.57 23.73 -5.86
C PRO A 116 11.00 24.29 -5.80
N GLY A 117 11.80 24.02 -6.83
CA GLY A 117 13.19 24.51 -6.93
C GLY A 117 14.28 23.51 -6.48
N ARG A 118 13.94 22.22 -6.31
CA ARG A 118 14.89 21.13 -6.04
C ARG A 118 14.87 20.07 -7.14
#